data_AF-A0A560FHM9-F1
#
_entry.id   AF-A0A560FHM9-F1
#
_cell.length_a   1.000
_cell.length_b   1.000
_cell.length_c   1.000
_cell.angle_alpha   90.00
_cell.angle_beta   90.00
_cell.angle_gamma   90.00
#
_symmetry.space_group_name_H-M   'P 1'
#
loop_
_entity.id
_entity.type
_entity.pdbx_description
1 polymer ?
#
loop_
_entity_poly.entity_id
_entity_poly.type
_entity_poly.pdbx_seq_one_letter_code
_entity_poly.pdbx_strand_id
1 'polypeptide(L)'
;MLDLFDTLLTKPQREKAGSLAQDRFDFQTCWGIHHLIELHEKGNDYAIGFEFHDDIFVVRYEKDQPKVSFYQIKTKSLGSWDIKEIIKQPKSKKSVARSIAGKLFDNKEKFPDVTEHLGFVSNAPASFIKVAYPCRFSQGDQAAFKALIAALKIEFPSAVADQDGELFHFHKTAMPLEAYETHLRGKISEFIIKTCNVDAGHDAFRLALLDQCRSRSKHMRDVKSVPELLAAKFIRRSDLEGWIKSFEEAHKRRPSWDQAQHHLEPISAADLRGIRQQWEKYEADRFNVTNIVLHHMRSSIRLEIDKYLDQNPHSSVKDCIFNVADTIAEVYETEHKLYSINYIRAATLHEYQSS
;
A
#
# COMPACT_ATOMS: atom_id res chain seq x y z
N MET A 1 16.55 -22.96 -36.95
CA MET A 1 17.26 -22.42 -35.77
C MET A 1 16.16 -21.81 -34.91
N LEU A 2 15.88 -22.35 -33.72
CA LEU A 2 14.90 -21.72 -32.82
C LEU A 2 15.45 -20.35 -32.44
N ASP A 3 14.59 -19.35 -32.46
CA ASP A 3 14.92 -18.02 -31.96
C ASP A 3 15.39 -18.15 -30.49
N LEU A 4 16.25 -17.23 -30.06
CA LEU A 4 16.69 -17.13 -28.68
C LEU A 4 15.48 -17.08 -27.73
N PHE A 5 14.42 -16.33 -28.09
CA PHE A 5 13.21 -16.24 -27.27
C PHE A 5 12.44 -17.57 -27.19
N ASP A 6 12.36 -18.33 -28.29
CA ASP A 6 11.76 -19.68 -28.26
C ASP A 6 12.60 -20.64 -27.39
N THR A 7 13.93 -20.49 -27.43
CA THR A 7 14.84 -21.27 -26.58
C THR A 7 14.67 -20.91 -25.10
N LEU A 8 14.38 -19.65 -24.77
CA LEU A 8 14.11 -19.20 -23.41
C LEU A 8 12.78 -19.77 -22.88
N LEU A 9 11.76 -19.96 -23.73
CA LEU A 9 10.48 -20.58 -23.32
C LEU A 9 10.62 -22.06 -22.96
N THR A 10 11.56 -22.77 -23.59
CA THR A 10 11.76 -24.22 -23.38
C THR A 10 12.73 -24.53 -22.24
N LYS A 11 13.52 -23.57 -21.78
CA LYS A 11 14.44 -23.75 -20.64
C LYS A 11 13.82 -23.23 -19.34
N PRO A 12 13.63 -24.08 -18.31
CA PRO A 12 13.03 -23.65 -17.06
C PRO A 12 13.91 -22.61 -16.34
N GLN A 13 13.29 -21.53 -15.87
CA GLN A 13 13.95 -20.53 -15.04
C GLN A 13 14.49 -21.17 -13.76
N ARG A 14 15.81 -21.10 -13.56
CA ARG A 14 16.50 -21.64 -12.39
C ARG A 14 16.25 -20.82 -11.12
N GLU A 15 16.31 -19.50 -11.23
CA GLU A 15 16.13 -18.57 -10.10
C GLU A 15 14.66 -18.18 -9.94
N LYS A 16 14.00 -18.77 -8.94
CA LYS A 16 12.60 -18.45 -8.56
C LYS A 16 12.46 -17.99 -7.11
N ALA A 17 13.48 -18.24 -6.28
CA ALA A 17 13.40 -17.96 -4.84
C ALA A 17 13.31 -16.46 -4.54
N GLY A 18 14.02 -15.62 -5.30
CA GLY A 18 14.01 -14.17 -5.13
C GLY A 18 12.66 -13.54 -5.45
N SER A 19 12.08 -13.84 -6.61
CA SER A 19 10.76 -13.31 -7.00
C SER A 19 9.65 -13.78 -6.05
N LEU A 20 9.66 -15.07 -5.67
CA LEU A 20 8.70 -15.61 -4.69
C LEU A 20 8.83 -14.97 -3.31
N ALA A 21 10.04 -14.58 -2.89
CA ALA A 21 10.24 -13.87 -1.64
C ALA A 21 9.66 -12.45 -1.74
N GLN A 22 9.93 -11.75 -2.83
CA GLN A 22 9.39 -10.42 -3.11
C GLN A 22 7.86 -10.42 -3.10
N ASP A 23 7.22 -11.34 -3.84
CA ASP A 23 5.75 -11.47 -3.88
C ASP A 23 5.13 -11.69 -2.50
N ARG A 24 5.82 -12.43 -1.61
CA ARG A 24 5.35 -12.66 -0.23
C ARG A 24 5.45 -11.40 0.62
N PHE A 25 6.53 -10.64 0.50
CA PHE A 25 6.69 -9.35 1.19
C PHE A 25 5.66 -8.33 0.70
N ASP A 26 5.37 -8.32 -0.60
CA ASP A 26 4.35 -7.45 -1.17
C ASP A 26 2.94 -7.85 -0.71
N PHE A 27 2.64 -9.16 -0.64
CA PHE A 27 1.38 -9.64 -0.07
C PHE A 27 1.24 -9.24 1.42
N GLN A 28 2.30 -9.41 2.22
CA GLN A 28 2.34 -9.00 3.63
C GLN A 28 2.07 -7.51 3.79
N THR A 29 2.75 -6.69 2.99
CA THR A 29 2.56 -5.23 2.97
C THR A 29 1.13 -4.85 2.59
N CYS A 30 0.58 -5.47 1.53
CA CYS A 30 -0.79 -5.20 1.09
C CYS A 30 -1.83 -5.58 2.15
N TRP A 31 -1.65 -6.72 2.82
CA TRP A 31 -2.52 -7.10 3.93
C TRP A 31 -2.41 -6.12 5.10
N GLY A 32 -1.18 -5.69 5.44
CA GLY A 32 -0.96 -4.68 6.47
C GLY A 32 -1.66 -3.34 6.17
N ILE A 33 -1.65 -2.89 4.91
CA ILE A 33 -2.39 -1.68 4.49
C ILE A 33 -3.90 -1.89 4.58
N HIS A 34 -4.39 -3.05 4.15
CA HIS A 34 -5.80 -3.36 4.28
C HIS A 34 -6.22 -3.30 5.77
N HIS A 35 -5.43 -3.91 6.65
CA HIS A 35 -5.71 -3.91 8.08
C HIS A 35 -5.58 -2.50 8.71
N LEU A 36 -4.62 -1.70 8.26
CA LEU A 36 -4.49 -0.28 8.64
C LEU A 36 -5.80 0.50 8.35
N ILE A 37 -6.39 0.29 7.17
CA ILE A 37 -7.66 0.92 6.80
C ILE A 37 -8.80 0.43 7.72
N GLU A 38 -8.90 -0.88 7.97
CA GLU A 38 -9.92 -1.42 8.89
C GLU A 38 -9.79 -0.88 10.32
N LEU A 39 -8.56 -0.74 10.83
CA LEU A 39 -8.29 -0.13 12.13
C LEU A 39 -8.74 1.33 12.17
N HIS A 40 -8.46 2.07 11.09
CA HIS A 40 -8.88 3.46 10.96
C HIS A 40 -10.40 3.61 10.95
N GLU A 41 -11.10 2.81 10.13
CA GLU A 41 -12.56 2.81 10.02
C GLU A 41 -13.26 2.44 11.33
N LYS A 42 -12.61 1.66 12.22
CA LYS A 42 -13.13 1.32 13.55
C LYS A 42 -13.03 2.45 14.58
N GLY A 43 -12.31 3.53 14.28
CA GLY A 43 -12.28 4.74 15.11
C GLY A 43 -11.33 4.71 16.33
N ASN A 44 -10.68 3.58 16.64
CA ASN A 44 -9.74 3.50 17.76
C ASN A 44 -8.38 4.11 17.41
N ASP A 45 -7.61 4.54 18.41
CA ASP A 45 -6.21 4.92 18.21
C ASP A 45 -5.33 3.67 18.02
N TYR A 46 -4.33 3.80 17.14
CA TYR A 46 -3.46 2.69 16.76
C TYR A 46 -2.09 3.15 16.26
N ALA A 47 -1.13 2.24 16.36
CA ALA A 47 0.12 2.25 15.63
C ALA A 47 0.36 0.87 15.01
N ILE A 48 0.56 0.81 13.70
CA ILE A 48 0.87 -0.43 12.97
C ILE A 48 2.33 -0.44 12.55
N GLY A 49 3.04 -1.50 12.90
CA GLY A 49 4.42 -1.78 12.52
C GLY A 49 4.52 -2.82 11.42
N PHE A 50 5.43 -2.62 10.47
CA PHE A 50 5.71 -3.52 9.36
C PHE A 50 7.09 -4.16 9.52
N GLU A 51 7.19 -5.49 9.37
CA GLU A 51 8.43 -6.25 9.57
C GLU A 51 9.12 -5.85 10.89
N PHE A 52 8.36 -5.89 11.98
CA PHE A 52 8.78 -5.49 13.32
C PHE A 52 8.14 -6.40 14.37
N HIS A 53 8.97 -7.21 15.05
CA HIS A 53 8.59 -8.36 15.90
C HIS A 53 7.83 -9.50 15.20
N ASP A 54 6.97 -9.20 14.22
CA ASP A 54 6.36 -10.15 13.30
C ASP A 54 6.16 -9.46 11.92
N ASP A 55 5.49 -10.14 10.99
CA ASP A 55 5.20 -9.57 9.66
C ASP A 55 4.40 -8.25 9.82
N ILE A 56 3.37 -8.26 10.69
CA ILE A 56 2.64 -7.07 11.12
C ILE A 56 2.47 -7.07 12.64
N PHE A 57 2.71 -5.91 13.26
CA PHE A 57 2.54 -5.67 14.68
C PHE A 57 1.59 -4.48 14.88
N VAL A 58 0.62 -4.59 15.78
CA VAL A 58 -0.34 -3.52 16.05
C VAL A 58 -0.34 -3.21 17.53
N VAL A 59 -0.21 -1.92 17.85
CA VAL A 59 -0.50 -1.37 19.17
C VAL A 59 -1.82 -0.64 19.10
N ARG A 60 -2.73 -0.93 20.03
CA ARG A 60 -3.95 -0.15 20.27
C ARG A 60 -3.95 0.33 21.71
N TYR A 61 -4.67 1.42 21.95
CA TYR A 61 -4.83 1.96 23.29
C TYR A 61 -6.28 1.76 23.74
N GLU A 62 -6.47 0.99 24.81
CA GLU A 62 -7.77 0.82 25.45
C GLU A 62 -7.68 1.41 26.86
N LYS A 63 -8.44 2.49 27.13
CA LYS A 63 -8.40 3.22 28.42
C LYS A 63 -6.96 3.56 28.85
N ASP A 64 -6.19 4.12 27.91
CA ASP A 64 -4.77 4.48 28.05
C ASP A 64 -3.82 3.30 28.34
N GLN A 65 -4.28 2.05 28.25
CA GLN A 65 -3.44 0.86 28.37
C GLN A 65 -3.10 0.31 26.98
N PRO A 66 -1.81 0.08 26.67
CA PRO A 66 -1.42 -0.49 25.40
C PRO A 66 -1.81 -1.96 25.34
N LYS A 67 -2.43 -2.34 24.23
CA LYS A 67 -2.73 -3.72 23.86
C LYS A 67 -2.04 -4.02 22.54
N VAL A 68 -1.37 -5.16 22.47
CA VAL A 68 -0.57 -5.52 21.31
C VAL A 68 -1.08 -6.79 20.62
N SER A 69 -1.10 -6.73 19.31
CA SER A 69 -1.44 -7.83 18.42
C SER A 69 -0.28 -8.13 17.50
N PHE A 70 0.12 -9.40 17.40
CA PHE A 70 1.14 -9.86 16.46
C PHE A 70 0.48 -10.69 15.36
N TYR A 71 0.89 -10.47 14.11
CA TYR A 71 0.36 -11.18 12.97
C TYR A 71 1.47 -11.77 12.13
N GLN A 72 1.45 -13.10 12.01
CA GLN A 72 2.28 -13.82 11.06
C GLN A 72 1.42 -14.19 9.84
N ILE A 73 1.82 -13.67 8.68
CA ILE A 73 1.11 -13.81 7.42
C ILE A 73 1.79 -14.88 6.58
N LYS A 74 1.00 -15.82 6.07
CA LYS A 74 1.48 -16.93 5.24
C LYS A 74 0.55 -17.14 4.06
N THR A 75 1.12 -17.39 2.89
CA THR A 75 0.37 -17.65 1.66
C THR A 75 0.39 -19.13 1.30
N LYS A 76 -0.69 -19.60 0.68
CA LYS A 76 -0.78 -20.96 0.13
C LYS A 76 -1.46 -20.90 -1.23
N SER A 77 -0.86 -21.49 -2.25
CA SER A 77 -1.43 -21.51 -3.60
C SER A 77 -2.65 -22.43 -3.70
N LEU A 78 -2.65 -23.54 -2.98
CA LEU A 78 -3.72 -24.55 -3.02
C LEU A 78 -3.95 -25.20 -1.65
N GLY A 79 -5.19 -25.62 -1.43
CA GLY A 79 -5.60 -26.41 -0.26
C GLY A 79 -5.89 -25.59 0.99
N SER A 80 -5.78 -26.24 2.14
CA SER A 80 -6.02 -25.65 3.46
C SER A 80 -4.83 -25.90 4.38
N TRP A 81 -4.71 -25.09 5.43
CA TRP A 81 -3.72 -25.28 6.50
C TRP A 81 -4.15 -26.38 7.45
N ASP A 82 -3.28 -27.36 7.66
CA ASP A 82 -3.39 -28.31 8.75
C ASP A 82 -2.66 -27.77 9.99
N ILE A 83 -3.16 -28.09 11.19
CA ILE A 83 -2.51 -27.68 12.43
C ILE A 83 -1.05 -28.15 12.49
N LYS A 84 -0.75 -29.32 11.92
CA LYS A 84 0.60 -29.87 11.82
C LYS A 84 1.54 -28.94 11.06
N GLU A 85 1.07 -28.19 10.06
CA GLU A 85 1.90 -27.23 9.33
C GLU A 85 2.24 -26.00 10.17
N ILE A 86 1.31 -25.57 11.03
CA ILE A 86 1.47 -24.38 11.88
C ILE A 86 2.40 -24.65 13.06
N ILE A 87 2.32 -25.86 13.65
CA ILE A 87 3.14 -26.28 14.80
C ILE A 87 4.44 -26.99 14.41
N LYS A 88 4.69 -27.19 13.11
CA LYS A 88 5.90 -27.89 12.65
C LYS A 88 7.12 -27.02 12.84
N GLN A 89 8.08 -27.54 13.60
CA GLN A 89 9.43 -26.99 13.71
C GLN A 89 10.27 -27.39 12.48
N PRO A 90 10.77 -26.42 11.69
CA PRO A 90 11.67 -26.72 10.59
C PRO A 90 13.02 -27.26 11.09
N LYS A 91 13.55 -28.28 10.41
CA LYS A 91 14.92 -28.76 10.68
C LYS A 91 15.92 -27.75 10.12
N SER A 92 16.82 -27.22 10.96
CA SER A 92 18.00 -26.47 10.50
C SER A 92 19.29 -27.24 10.82
N LYS A 93 20.36 -26.95 10.08
CA LYS A 93 21.67 -27.60 10.23
C LYS A 93 22.36 -27.33 11.58
N LYS A 94 21.92 -26.31 12.34
CA LYS A 94 22.57 -25.87 13.59
C LYS A 94 21.65 -25.79 14.81
N SER A 95 20.33 -25.83 14.62
CA SER A 95 19.32 -25.84 15.69
C SER A 95 17.94 -26.17 15.12
N VAL A 96 17.01 -26.61 15.97
CA VAL A 96 15.60 -26.70 15.58
C VAL A 96 15.03 -25.28 15.55
N ALA A 97 14.49 -24.85 14.41
CA ALA A 97 13.86 -23.55 14.31
C ALA A 97 12.45 -23.60 14.91
N ARG A 98 12.00 -22.50 15.51
CA ARG A 98 10.63 -22.38 16.04
C ARG A 98 9.59 -22.60 14.94
N SER A 99 8.47 -23.21 15.33
CA SER A 99 7.31 -23.33 14.46
C SER A 99 6.67 -21.96 14.18
N ILE A 100 5.65 -21.90 13.33
CA ILE A 100 4.92 -20.66 13.10
C ILE A 100 4.20 -20.23 14.38
N ALA A 101 3.53 -21.17 15.05
CA ALA A 101 2.93 -20.93 16.36
C ALA A 101 3.97 -20.52 17.40
N GLY A 102 5.15 -21.16 17.40
CA GLY A 102 6.22 -20.84 18.32
C GLY A 102 6.81 -19.45 18.14
N LYS A 103 6.88 -18.92 16.90
CA LYS A 103 7.29 -17.53 16.65
C LYS A 103 6.29 -16.51 17.20
N LEU A 104 5.00 -16.76 17.01
CA LEU A 104 3.94 -15.95 17.61
C LEU A 104 4.01 -15.98 19.15
N PHE A 105 4.21 -17.16 19.73
CA PHE A 105 4.33 -17.30 21.19
C PHE A 105 5.58 -16.63 21.76
N ASP A 106 6.71 -16.65 21.05
CA ASP A 106 7.92 -15.91 21.45
C ASP A 106 7.68 -14.41 21.61
N ASN A 107 6.73 -13.83 20.87
CA ASN A 107 6.30 -12.45 21.08
C ASN A 107 5.50 -12.28 22.38
N LYS A 108 4.58 -13.22 22.69
CA LYS A 108 3.86 -13.23 23.98
C LYS A 108 4.81 -13.36 25.17
N GLU A 109 5.87 -14.16 25.07
CA GLU A 109 6.88 -14.26 26.14
C GLU A 109 7.62 -12.92 26.37
N LYS A 110 7.94 -12.20 25.29
CA LYS A 110 8.61 -10.90 25.39
C LYS A 110 7.69 -9.78 25.89
N PHE A 111 6.38 -9.92 25.64
CA PHE A 111 5.38 -8.88 25.94
C PHE A 111 4.17 -9.45 26.71
N PRO A 112 4.37 -10.06 27.89
CA PRO A 112 3.36 -10.90 28.52
C PRO A 112 2.09 -10.13 28.92
N ASP A 113 2.22 -8.96 29.52
CA ASP A 113 1.06 -8.29 30.14
C ASP A 113 0.21 -7.50 29.14
N VAL A 114 0.75 -7.23 27.95
CA VAL A 114 0.13 -6.37 26.94
C VAL A 114 -0.36 -7.14 25.71
N THR A 115 0.08 -8.38 25.51
CA THR A 115 -0.32 -9.19 24.34
C THR A 115 -1.77 -9.65 24.47
N GLU A 116 -2.61 -9.23 23.54
CA GLU A 116 -4.02 -9.63 23.46
C GLU A 116 -4.31 -10.61 22.33
N HIS A 117 -3.44 -10.67 21.32
CA HIS A 117 -3.77 -11.36 20.07
C HIS A 117 -2.54 -11.87 19.33
N LEU A 118 -2.57 -13.16 18.98
CA LEU A 118 -1.58 -13.86 18.16
C LEU A 118 -2.27 -14.36 16.88
N GLY A 119 -2.15 -13.61 15.80
CA GLY A 119 -2.84 -13.85 14.53
C GLY A 119 -2.02 -14.66 13.53
N PHE A 120 -2.52 -15.83 13.15
CA PHE A 120 -2.10 -16.49 11.91
C PHE A 120 -2.99 -16.01 10.77
N VAL A 121 -2.42 -15.38 9.76
CA VAL A 121 -3.16 -14.83 8.62
C VAL A 121 -2.84 -15.60 7.34
N SER A 122 -3.85 -15.98 6.57
CA SER A 122 -3.63 -16.58 5.25
C SER A 122 -4.77 -16.35 4.26
N ASN A 123 -4.46 -16.40 2.96
CA ASN A 123 -5.46 -16.47 1.90
C ASN A 123 -6.19 -17.83 1.89
N ALA A 124 -5.57 -18.88 2.44
CA ALA A 124 -6.13 -20.22 2.49
C ALA A 124 -6.87 -20.49 3.82
N PRO A 125 -7.96 -21.28 3.80
CA PRO A 125 -8.65 -21.69 5.02
C PRO A 125 -7.81 -22.69 5.83
N ALA A 126 -8.26 -23.02 7.03
CA ALA A 126 -7.72 -24.10 7.85
C ALA A 126 -8.65 -25.32 7.84
N SER A 127 -8.11 -26.53 7.71
CA SER A 127 -8.89 -27.77 7.69
C SER A 127 -9.59 -28.05 9.02
N PHE A 128 -9.00 -27.60 10.12
CA PHE A 128 -9.46 -27.77 11.50
C PHE A 128 -10.40 -26.67 11.99
N ILE A 129 -10.82 -25.75 11.11
CA ILE A 129 -11.77 -24.67 11.45
C ILE A 129 -13.02 -24.80 10.58
N LYS A 130 -14.19 -24.83 11.22
CA LYS A 130 -15.51 -24.95 10.57
C LYS A 130 -16.43 -23.76 10.86
N VAL A 131 -15.96 -22.79 11.62
CA VAL A 131 -16.68 -21.56 11.98
C VAL A 131 -16.27 -20.41 11.05
N ALA A 132 -17.00 -19.29 11.12
CA ALA A 132 -16.66 -18.08 10.37
C ALA A 132 -15.32 -17.50 10.83
N TYR A 133 -14.59 -16.90 9.88
CA TYR A 133 -13.34 -16.19 10.16
C TYR A 133 -13.58 -14.70 10.39
N PRO A 134 -12.71 -14.00 11.15
CA PRO A 134 -11.64 -14.58 11.97
C PRO A 134 -12.19 -15.28 13.21
N CYS A 135 -11.46 -16.27 13.73
CA CYS A 135 -11.85 -16.99 14.96
C CYS A 135 -10.63 -17.41 15.79
N ARG A 136 -10.85 -17.74 17.06
CA ARG A 136 -9.83 -18.38 17.90
C ARG A 136 -9.57 -19.81 17.46
N PHE A 137 -8.37 -20.31 17.73
CA PHE A 137 -8.04 -21.73 17.52
C PHE A 137 -8.88 -22.64 18.43
N SER A 138 -9.23 -22.17 19.64
CA SER A 138 -10.11 -22.87 20.59
C SER A 138 -11.54 -23.07 20.09
N GLN A 139 -11.99 -22.27 19.11
CA GLN A 139 -13.30 -22.41 18.46
C GLN A 139 -13.28 -23.41 17.28
N GLY A 140 -12.10 -23.91 16.91
CA GLY A 140 -11.94 -24.96 15.90
C GLY A 140 -12.07 -26.37 16.48
N ASP A 141 -11.45 -27.33 15.80
CA ASP A 141 -11.32 -28.70 16.27
C ASP A 141 -10.52 -28.78 17.58
N GLN A 142 -11.08 -29.44 18.58
CA GLN A 142 -10.48 -29.52 19.92
C GLN A 142 -9.20 -30.35 19.95
N ALA A 143 -9.03 -31.34 19.06
CA ALA A 143 -7.79 -32.10 18.99
C ALA A 143 -6.67 -31.23 18.38
N ALA A 144 -6.97 -30.41 17.39
CA ALA A 144 -6.05 -29.42 16.86
C ALA A 144 -5.65 -28.38 17.91
N PHE A 145 -6.60 -27.86 18.70
CA PHE A 145 -6.29 -26.92 19.77
C PHE A 145 -5.38 -27.54 20.85
N LYS A 146 -5.66 -28.79 21.27
CA LYS A 146 -4.77 -29.50 22.21
C LYS A 146 -3.38 -29.76 21.62
N ALA A 147 -3.29 -30.07 20.32
CA ALA A 147 -2.02 -30.25 19.64
C ALA A 147 -1.19 -28.97 19.58
N LEU A 148 -1.84 -27.81 19.40
CA LEU A 148 -1.20 -26.50 19.51
C LEU A 148 -0.53 -26.31 20.87
N ILE A 149 -1.28 -26.47 21.96
CA ILE A 149 -0.77 -26.29 23.32
C ILE A 149 0.38 -27.27 23.61
N ALA A 150 0.21 -28.55 23.24
CA ALA A 150 1.23 -29.56 23.45
C ALA A 150 2.53 -29.22 22.70
N ALA A 151 2.43 -28.76 21.45
CA ALA A 151 3.60 -28.34 20.68
C ALA A 151 4.28 -27.10 21.28
N LEU A 152 3.50 -26.11 21.74
CA LEU A 152 4.04 -24.94 22.42
C LEU A 152 4.75 -25.31 23.72
N LYS A 153 4.20 -26.21 24.54
CA LYS A 153 4.87 -26.71 25.76
C LYS A 153 6.18 -27.45 25.45
N ILE A 154 6.31 -28.07 24.29
CA ILE A 154 7.58 -28.67 23.85
C ILE A 154 8.59 -27.58 23.49
N GLU A 155 8.16 -26.54 22.77
CA GLU A 155 9.02 -25.41 22.38
C GLU A 155 9.39 -24.51 23.56
N PHE A 156 8.52 -24.42 24.57
CA PHE A 156 8.63 -23.52 25.73
C PHE A 156 8.22 -24.21 27.05
N PRO A 157 9.05 -25.12 27.58
CA PRO A 157 8.67 -26.03 28.68
C PRO A 157 8.18 -25.40 29.99
N SER A 158 8.57 -24.15 30.27
CA SER A 158 8.27 -23.47 31.53
C SER A 158 7.44 -22.19 31.39
N ALA A 159 7.04 -21.83 30.16
CA ALA A 159 6.39 -20.54 29.88
C ALA A 159 4.92 -20.64 29.45
N VAL A 160 4.50 -21.79 28.89
CA VAL A 160 3.16 -21.93 28.30
C VAL A 160 2.15 -22.43 29.33
N ALA A 161 1.12 -21.63 29.57
CA ALA A 161 -0.12 -22.05 30.22
C ALA A 161 -1.18 -22.42 29.16
N ASP A 162 -2.14 -23.28 29.53
CA ASP A 162 -3.22 -23.70 28.60
C ASP A 162 -4.04 -22.51 28.10
N GLN A 163 -4.25 -21.52 28.98
CA GLN A 163 -4.97 -20.28 28.68
C GLN A 163 -4.30 -19.42 27.60
N ASP A 164 -2.97 -19.57 27.39
CA ASP A 164 -2.28 -18.81 26.35
C ASP A 164 -2.74 -19.21 24.94
N GLY A 165 -3.32 -20.41 24.79
CA GLY A 165 -3.96 -20.83 23.54
C GLY A 165 -5.10 -19.92 23.10
N GLU A 166 -5.79 -19.28 24.03
CA GLU A 166 -6.91 -18.39 23.72
C GLU A 166 -6.49 -17.09 23.00
N LEU A 167 -5.20 -16.77 23.03
CA LEU A 167 -4.63 -15.65 22.28
C LEU A 167 -4.50 -15.97 20.78
N PHE A 168 -4.48 -17.25 20.39
CA PHE A 168 -4.27 -17.66 19.01
C PHE A 168 -5.54 -17.53 18.17
N HIS A 169 -5.44 -16.78 17.08
CA HIS A 169 -6.53 -16.55 16.15
C HIS A 169 -6.12 -16.88 14.71
N PHE A 170 -7.05 -17.43 13.95
CA PHE A 170 -6.89 -17.65 12.52
C PHE A 170 -7.68 -16.60 11.75
N HIS A 171 -7.00 -15.92 10.82
CA HIS A 171 -7.55 -14.91 9.94
C HIS A 171 -7.45 -15.42 8.50
N LYS A 172 -8.61 -15.71 7.89
CA LYS A 172 -8.67 -15.95 6.45
C LYS A 172 -8.91 -14.62 5.75
N THR A 173 -7.93 -14.12 4.99
CA THR A 173 -8.09 -12.92 4.18
C THR A 173 -8.86 -13.22 2.90
N ALA A 174 -9.70 -12.27 2.46
CA ALA A 174 -10.36 -12.31 1.16
C ALA A 174 -9.42 -11.91 0.00
N MET A 175 -8.22 -11.41 0.33
CA MET A 175 -7.23 -10.97 -0.66
C MET A 175 -6.71 -12.16 -1.50
N PRO A 176 -6.92 -12.16 -2.82
CA PRO A 176 -6.46 -13.25 -3.69
C PRO A 176 -4.94 -13.24 -3.86
N LEU A 177 -4.30 -14.41 -3.94
CA LEU A 177 -2.84 -14.51 -4.06
C LEU A 177 -2.29 -13.94 -5.38
N GLU A 178 -3.05 -14.02 -6.47
CA GLU A 178 -2.62 -13.56 -7.81
C GLU A 178 -3.12 -12.14 -8.13
N ALA A 179 -4.00 -11.57 -7.30
CA ALA A 179 -4.66 -10.29 -7.57
C ALA A 179 -4.74 -9.38 -6.33
N TYR A 180 -3.84 -9.55 -5.37
CA TYR A 180 -3.84 -8.79 -4.12
C TYR A 180 -3.72 -7.28 -4.34
N GLU A 181 -2.94 -6.84 -5.34
CA GLU A 181 -2.78 -5.42 -5.66
C GLU A 181 -4.09 -4.80 -6.16
N THR A 182 -4.82 -5.53 -7.02
CA THR A 182 -6.12 -5.09 -7.53
C THR A 182 -7.15 -5.02 -6.40
N HIS A 183 -7.14 -6.01 -5.51
CA HIS A 183 -8.00 -6.00 -4.33
C HIS A 183 -7.72 -4.80 -3.42
N LEU A 184 -6.43 -4.52 -3.14
CA LEU A 184 -6.03 -3.37 -2.34
C LEU A 184 -6.42 -2.04 -2.99
N ARG A 185 -6.25 -1.93 -4.33
CA ARG A 185 -6.66 -0.74 -5.09
C ARG A 185 -8.15 -0.44 -4.92
N GLY A 186 -9.00 -1.46 -5.04
CA GLY A 186 -10.45 -1.32 -4.80
C GLY A 186 -10.74 -0.83 -3.38
N LYS A 187 -10.16 -1.47 -2.37
CA LYS A 187 -10.36 -1.09 -0.96
C LYS A 187 -9.94 0.34 -0.65
N ILE A 188 -8.81 0.81 -1.21
CA ILE A 188 -8.35 2.20 -1.02
C ILE A 188 -9.26 3.19 -1.74
N SER A 189 -9.71 2.86 -2.95
CA SER A 189 -10.65 3.71 -3.70
C SER A 189 -11.95 3.89 -2.91
N GLU A 190 -12.54 2.79 -2.43
CA GLU A 190 -13.74 2.83 -1.57
C GLU A 190 -13.51 3.66 -0.30
N PHE A 191 -12.36 3.47 0.36
CA PHE A 191 -12.00 4.21 1.55
C PHE A 191 -11.91 5.72 1.31
N ILE A 192 -11.25 6.13 0.22
CA ILE A 192 -11.08 7.55 -0.12
C ILE A 192 -12.38 8.20 -0.57
N ILE A 193 -13.20 7.51 -1.38
CA ILE A 193 -14.52 8.03 -1.76
C ILE A 193 -15.36 8.26 -0.51
N LYS A 194 -15.40 7.28 0.40
CA LYS A 194 -16.17 7.35 1.64
C LYS A 194 -15.67 8.44 2.60
N THR A 195 -14.36 8.62 2.70
CA THR A 195 -13.74 9.51 3.70
C THR A 195 -13.65 10.95 3.20
N CYS A 196 -13.24 11.14 1.95
CA CYS A 196 -12.92 12.46 1.39
C CYS A 196 -14.03 13.00 0.46
N ASN A 197 -14.99 12.17 0.05
CA ASN A 197 -15.99 12.49 -0.97
C ASN A 197 -15.38 12.95 -2.31
N VAL A 198 -14.34 12.25 -2.76
CA VAL A 198 -13.63 12.52 -4.01
C VAL A 198 -13.50 11.25 -4.86
N ASP A 199 -13.68 11.39 -6.16
CA ASP A 199 -13.70 10.29 -7.14
C ASP A 199 -12.40 10.13 -7.94
N ALA A 200 -11.42 11.02 -7.74
CA ALA A 200 -10.17 11.04 -8.49
C ALA A 200 -8.91 11.15 -7.60
N GLY A 201 -7.80 10.59 -8.08
CA GLY A 201 -6.49 10.62 -7.41
C GLY A 201 -6.24 9.47 -6.42
N HIS A 202 -7.12 8.46 -6.38
CA HIS A 202 -6.98 7.31 -5.47
C HIS A 202 -5.69 6.53 -5.70
N ASP A 203 -5.22 6.43 -6.94
CA ASP A 203 -3.98 5.72 -7.26
C ASP A 203 -2.73 6.46 -6.77
N ALA A 204 -2.68 7.81 -6.79
CA ALA A 204 -1.60 8.55 -6.13
C ALA A 204 -1.56 8.24 -4.64
N PHE A 205 -2.72 8.35 -3.98
CA PHE A 205 -2.81 8.11 -2.55
C PHE A 205 -2.38 6.68 -2.21
N ARG A 206 -2.84 5.69 -2.98
CA ARG A 206 -2.43 4.30 -2.85
C ARG A 206 -0.92 4.12 -3.01
N LEU A 207 -0.32 4.69 -4.05
CA LEU A 207 1.12 4.56 -4.31
C LEU A 207 1.96 5.22 -3.20
N ALA A 208 1.55 6.41 -2.74
CA ALA A 208 2.18 7.08 -1.61
C ALA A 208 2.07 6.24 -0.32
N LEU A 209 0.88 5.68 -0.04
CA LEU A 209 0.64 4.84 1.13
C LEU A 209 1.47 3.54 1.08
N LEU A 210 1.54 2.90 -0.09
CA LEU A 210 2.40 1.74 -0.32
C LEU A 210 3.86 2.06 -0.07
N ASP A 211 4.35 3.19 -0.56
CA ASP A 211 5.74 3.62 -0.35
C ASP A 211 6.03 3.88 1.14
N GLN A 212 5.12 4.54 1.85
CA GLN A 212 5.26 4.72 3.31
C GLN A 212 5.35 3.38 4.04
N CYS A 213 4.47 2.42 3.73
CA CYS A 213 4.48 1.10 4.36
C CYS A 213 5.73 0.28 4.01
N ARG A 214 6.13 0.26 2.73
CA ARG A 214 7.37 -0.38 2.25
C ARG A 214 8.62 0.26 2.85
N SER A 215 8.58 1.56 3.14
CA SER A 215 9.68 2.23 3.82
C SER A 215 9.83 1.73 5.26
N ARG A 216 8.71 1.50 5.96
CA ARG A 216 8.71 0.94 7.33
C ARG A 216 9.12 -0.54 7.40
N SER A 217 8.91 -1.31 6.34
CA SER A 217 9.36 -2.71 6.30
C SER A 217 10.88 -2.87 6.14
N LYS A 218 11.59 -1.81 5.69
CA LYS A 218 13.06 -1.85 5.52
C LYS A 218 13.79 -2.05 6.84
N HIS A 219 15.04 -2.51 6.73
CA HIS A 219 15.91 -2.68 7.89
C HIS A 219 16.15 -1.35 8.60
N MET A 220 16.04 -1.37 9.92
CA MET A 220 16.22 -0.21 10.77
C MET A 220 17.72 -0.02 11.07
N ARG A 221 18.28 1.16 10.80
CA ARG A 221 19.61 1.54 11.32
C ARG A 221 19.50 1.83 12.82
N ASP A 222 20.63 2.09 13.50
CA ASP A 222 20.66 2.38 14.94
C ASP A 222 19.66 3.47 15.36
N VAL A 223 18.51 3.05 15.88
CA VAL A 223 17.47 3.92 16.44
C VAL A 223 17.80 4.18 17.90
N LYS A 224 17.85 5.45 18.28
CA LYS A 224 18.32 5.92 19.59
C LYS A 224 17.22 6.54 20.44
N SER A 225 16.01 6.70 19.90
CA SER A 225 14.88 7.32 20.60
C SER A 225 13.53 6.73 20.20
N VAL A 226 12.53 6.92 21.07
CA VAL A 226 11.14 6.49 20.78
C VAL A 226 10.56 7.17 19.54
N PRO A 227 10.72 8.50 19.33
CA PRO A 227 10.27 9.14 18.10
C PRO A 227 10.92 8.56 16.85
N GLU A 228 12.22 8.24 16.89
CA GLU A 228 12.92 7.59 15.78
C GLU A 228 12.37 6.19 15.52
N LEU A 229 12.07 5.40 16.56
CA LEU A 229 11.46 4.08 16.40
C LEU A 229 10.10 4.17 15.71
N LEU A 230 9.24 5.07 16.21
CA LEU A 230 7.91 5.30 15.65
C LEU A 230 8.01 5.73 14.18
N ALA A 231 8.90 6.69 13.87
CA ALA A 231 9.11 7.14 12.51
C ALA A 231 9.73 6.07 11.59
N ALA A 232 10.55 5.16 12.13
CA ALA A 232 11.23 4.14 11.35
C ALA A 232 10.34 2.93 11.04
N LYS A 233 9.47 2.53 11.99
CA LYS A 233 8.75 1.25 11.91
C LYS A 233 7.24 1.36 11.92
N PHE A 234 6.67 2.47 12.35
CA PHE A 234 5.24 2.57 12.58
C PHE A 234 4.54 3.54 11.62
N ILE A 235 3.26 3.28 11.40
CA ILE A 235 2.27 4.22 10.91
C ILE A 235 1.23 4.37 12.00
N ARG A 236 1.06 5.59 12.50
CA ARG A 236 0.07 5.92 13.53
C ARG A 236 -1.21 6.41 12.89
N ARG A 237 -2.28 6.43 13.67
CA ARG A 237 -3.54 7.07 13.28
C ARG A 237 -3.33 8.50 12.80
N SER A 238 -2.59 9.30 13.56
CA SER A 238 -2.28 10.69 13.22
C SER A 238 -1.55 10.86 11.89
N ASP A 239 -0.72 9.87 11.51
CA ASP A 239 0.03 9.92 10.24
C ASP A 239 -0.94 9.73 9.06
N LEU A 240 -1.83 8.73 9.15
CA LEU A 240 -2.85 8.50 8.11
C LEU A 240 -3.85 9.67 8.02
N GLU A 241 -4.29 10.22 9.15
CA GLU A 241 -5.15 11.41 9.18
C GLU A 241 -4.46 12.62 8.53
N GLY A 242 -3.17 12.81 8.79
CA GLY A 242 -2.36 13.85 8.14
C GLY A 242 -2.28 13.66 6.63
N TRP A 243 -2.11 12.42 6.15
CA TRP A 243 -2.06 12.11 4.72
C TRP A 243 -3.41 12.32 4.04
N ILE A 244 -4.51 11.91 4.69
CA ILE A 244 -5.88 12.14 4.20
C ILE A 244 -6.13 13.64 4.09
N LYS A 245 -5.85 14.41 5.14
CA LYS A 245 -6.01 15.87 5.12
C LYS A 245 -5.18 16.53 4.02
N SER A 246 -3.92 16.11 3.85
CA SER A 246 -3.06 16.62 2.78
C SER A 246 -3.62 16.29 1.39
N PHE A 247 -4.19 15.10 1.23
CA PHE A 247 -4.85 14.68 -0.01
C PHE A 247 -6.13 15.48 -0.29
N GLU A 248 -6.96 15.73 0.73
CA GLU A 248 -8.15 16.59 0.62
C GLU A 248 -7.79 18.02 0.28
N GLU A 249 -6.77 18.60 0.92
CA GLU A 249 -6.30 19.95 0.62
C GLU A 249 -5.75 20.05 -0.80
N ALA A 250 -4.98 19.06 -1.25
CA ALA A 250 -4.50 18.98 -2.63
C ALA A 250 -5.66 18.83 -3.62
N HIS A 251 -6.75 18.16 -3.24
CA HIS A 251 -7.96 18.05 -4.05
C HIS A 251 -8.75 19.37 -4.08
N LYS A 252 -8.87 20.09 -2.96
CA LYS A 252 -9.55 21.40 -2.89
C LYS A 252 -8.84 22.50 -3.68
N ARG A 253 -7.52 22.43 -3.79
CA ARG A 253 -6.70 23.34 -4.62
C ARG A 253 -6.70 22.94 -6.10
N ARG A 254 -7.45 21.91 -6.51
CA ARG A 254 -7.55 21.58 -7.93
C ARG A 254 -8.24 22.72 -8.65
N PRO A 255 -7.66 23.21 -9.75
CA PRO A 255 -8.35 24.17 -10.58
C PRO A 255 -9.65 23.56 -11.13
N SER A 256 -10.72 24.35 -11.14
CA SER A 256 -11.99 23.93 -11.72
C SER A 256 -11.94 24.14 -13.24
N TRP A 257 -12.33 23.13 -14.03
CA TRP A 257 -12.49 23.31 -15.48
C TRP A 257 -13.39 24.51 -15.82
N ASP A 258 -14.48 24.69 -15.05
CA ASP A 258 -15.43 25.76 -15.30
C ASP A 258 -14.81 27.15 -15.13
N GLN A 259 -13.86 27.29 -14.21
CA GLN A 259 -13.09 28.51 -14.03
C GLN A 259 -11.97 28.62 -15.06
N ALA A 260 -11.28 27.50 -15.36
CA ALA A 260 -10.15 27.43 -16.28
C ALA A 260 -10.54 27.80 -17.71
N GLN A 261 -11.68 27.31 -18.20
CA GLN A 261 -12.09 27.47 -19.59
C GLN A 261 -12.28 28.94 -19.99
N HIS A 262 -12.67 29.80 -19.05
CA HIS A 262 -12.87 31.23 -19.32
C HIS A 262 -11.57 31.94 -19.71
N HIS A 263 -10.41 31.44 -19.28
CA HIS A 263 -9.12 32.00 -19.69
C HIS A 263 -8.74 31.67 -21.14
N LEU A 264 -9.41 30.68 -21.75
CA LEU A 264 -9.16 30.30 -23.14
C LEU A 264 -10.01 31.12 -24.12
N GLU A 265 -11.00 31.88 -23.66
CA GLU A 265 -11.90 32.60 -24.57
C GLU A 265 -11.20 33.83 -25.21
N PRO A 266 -11.36 34.07 -26.52
CA PRO A 266 -12.10 33.26 -27.51
C PRO A 266 -11.24 32.15 -28.15
N ILE A 267 -11.79 30.93 -28.24
CA ILE A 267 -11.30 29.79 -29.05
C ILE A 267 -12.44 29.06 -29.76
N SER A 268 -12.13 28.19 -30.71
CA SER A 268 -13.12 27.38 -31.41
C SER A 268 -13.77 26.34 -30.48
N ALA A 269 -15.03 26.00 -30.72
CA ALA A 269 -15.74 24.96 -29.96
C ALA A 269 -15.08 23.58 -30.09
N ALA A 270 -14.41 23.31 -31.23
CA ALA A 270 -13.68 22.07 -31.45
C ALA A 270 -12.43 21.98 -30.57
N ASP A 271 -11.64 23.06 -30.49
CA ASP A 271 -10.46 23.14 -29.65
C ASP A 271 -10.83 23.07 -28.17
N LEU A 272 -11.87 23.79 -27.76
CA LEU A 272 -12.35 23.78 -26.38
C LEU A 272 -12.76 22.37 -25.94
N ARG A 273 -13.52 21.65 -26.79
CA ARG A 273 -13.90 20.26 -26.53
C ARG A 273 -12.66 19.36 -26.46
N GLY A 274 -11.69 19.55 -27.37
CA GLY A 274 -10.45 18.78 -27.39
C GLY A 274 -9.63 18.95 -26.11
N ILE A 275 -9.47 20.20 -25.65
CA ILE A 275 -8.75 20.52 -24.41
C ILE A 275 -9.51 19.95 -23.20
N ARG A 276 -10.84 20.09 -23.13
CA ARG A 276 -11.64 19.54 -22.03
C ARG A 276 -11.46 18.03 -21.86
N GLN A 277 -11.51 17.27 -22.96
CA GLN A 277 -11.31 15.83 -22.90
C GLN A 277 -9.93 15.46 -22.36
N GLN A 278 -8.90 16.24 -22.69
CA GLN A 278 -7.55 15.98 -22.19
C GLN A 278 -7.32 16.55 -20.78
N TRP A 279 -8.10 17.55 -20.34
CA TRP A 279 -8.08 18.06 -18.96
C TRP A 279 -8.40 16.96 -17.96
N GLU A 280 -9.54 16.28 -18.15
CA GLU A 280 -9.98 15.18 -17.29
C GLU A 280 -8.93 14.05 -17.26
N LYS A 281 -8.33 13.75 -18.41
CA LYS A 281 -7.25 12.77 -18.54
C LYS A 281 -5.99 13.21 -17.79
N TYR A 282 -5.55 14.45 -17.98
CA TYR A 282 -4.38 15.01 -17.32
C TYR A 282 -4.56 15.04 -15.80
N GLU A 283 -5.75 15.39 -15.32
CA GLU A 283 -6.10 15.36 -13.90
C GLU A 283 -5.93 13.98 -13.28
N ALA A 284 -6.29 12.91 -14.00
CA ALA A 284 -6.05 11.54 -13.55
C ALA A 284 -4.56 11.18 -13.61
N ASP A 285 -3.90 11.49 -14.74
CA ASP A 285 -2.53 11.09 -15.03
C ASP A 285 -1.50 11.76 -14.10
N ARG A 286 -1.71 13.03 -13.71
CA ARG A 286 -0.74 13.81 -12.90
C ARG A 286 -0.47 13.23 -11.51
N PHE A 287 -1.33 12.32 -11.06
CA PHE A 287 -1.21 11.56 -9.81
C PHE A 287 -0.42 10.25 -9.97
N ASN A 288 -0.13 9.84 -11.20
CA ASN A 288 0.66 8.65 -11.46
C ASN A 288 2.16 8.92 -11.25
N VAL A 289 2.64 8.64 -10.04
CA VAL A 289 4.04 8.86 -9.64
C VAL A 289 5.06 8.07 -10.47
N THR A 290 4.65 7.00 -11.17
CA THR A 290 5.56 6.22 -12.03
C THR A 290 5.72 6.82 -13.42
N ASN A 291 4.91 7.81 -13.80
CA ASN A 291 5.04 8.48 -15.10
C ASN A 291 6.09 9.60 -15.03
N ILE A 292 7.36 9.21 -15.04
CA ILE A 292 8.51 10.13 -14.95
C ILE A 292 8.47 11.17 -16.07
N VAL A 293 8.10 10.76 -17.29
CA VAL A 293 8.01 11.65 -18.46
C VAL A 293 6.97 12.76 -18.23
N LEU A 294 5.79 12.40 -17.71
CA LEU A 294 4.77 13.38 -17.35
C LEU A 294 5.27 14.35 -16.27
N HIS A 295 5.93 13.86 -15.22
CA HIS A 295 6.44 14.73 -14.16
C HIS A 295 7.53 15.69 -14.66
N HIS A 296 8.40 15.23 -15.57
CA HIS A 296 9.37 16.11 -16.23
C HIS A 296 8.66 17.18 -17.06
N MET A 297 7.67 16.79 -17.88
CA MET A 297 6.87 17.72 -18.68
C MET A 297 6.17 18.77 -17.83
N ARG A 298 5.62 18.39 -16.68
CA ARG A 298 4.99 19.32 -15.74
C ARG A 298 5.98 20.36 -15.20
N SER A 299 7.18 19.93 -14.84
CA SER A 299 8.24 20.85 -14.41
C SER A 299 8.67 21.78 -15.54
N SER A 300 8.83 21.27 -16.76
CA SER A 300 9.13 22.08 -17.95
C SER A 300 8.04 23.11 -18.25
N ILE A 301 6.76 22.71 -18.17
CA ILE A 301 5.61 23.60 -18.35
C ILE A 301 5.66 24.76 -17.35
N ARG A 302 5.87 24.49 -16.06
CA ARG A 302 5.92 25.54 -15.02
C ARG A 302 7.05 26.54 -15.27
N LEU A 303 8.25 26.04 -15.55
CA LEU A 303 9.41 26.87 -15.87
C LEU A 303 9.16 27.74 -17.11
N GLU A 304 8.54 27.18 -18.14
CA GLU A 304 8.26 27.92 -19.38
C GLU A 304 7.09 28.91 -19.21
N ILE A 305 6.11 28.63 -18.35
CA ILE A 305 5.08 29.61 -17.94
C ILE A 305 5.75 30.82 -17.30
N ASP A 306 6.60 30.61 -16.28
CA ASP A 306 7.28 31.70 -15.58
C ASP A 306 8.12 32.54 -16.54
N LYS A 307 8.94 31.87 -17.37
CA LYS A 307 9.76 32.52 -18.40
C LYS A 307 8.92 33.31 -19.41
N TYR A 308 7.79 32.76 -19.85
CA TYR A 308 6.93 33.43 -20.82
C TYR A 308 6.29 34.68 -20.20
N LEU A 309 5.81 34.61 -18.96
CA LEU A 309 5.19 35.73 -18.26
C LEU A 309 6.20 36.85 -17.94
N ASP A 310 7.43 36.49 -17.57
CA ASP A 310 8.53 37.45 -17.38
C ASP A 310 8.85 38.22 -18.67
N GLN A 311 8.83 37.54 -19.81
CA GLN A 311 9.08 38.13 -21.13
C GLN A 311 7.88 38.88 -21.70
N ASN A 312 6.66 38.48 -21.33
CA ASN A 312 5.41 38.98 -21.89
C ASN A 312 4.39 39.32 -20.78
N PRO A 313 4.68 40.32 -19.91
CA PRO A 313 3.87 40.61 -18.72
C PRO A 313 2.44 41.10 -19.00
N HIS A 314 2.16 41.50 -20.24
CA HIS A 314 0.85 41.95 -20.70
C HIS A 314 0.15 40.94 -21.63
N SER A 315 0.71 39.74 -21.80
CA SER A 315 0.09 38.68 -22.58
C SER A 315 -1.23 38.23 -21.97
N SER A 316 -2.17 37.80 -22.82
CA SER A 316 -3.37 37.14 -22.32
C SER A 316 -3.02 35.75 -21.79
N VAL A 317 -3.82 35.24 -20.85
CA VAL A 317 -3.64 33.87 -20.35
C VAL A 317 -3.68 32.86 -21.50
N LYS A 318 -4.63 33.04 -22.42
CA LYS A 318 -4.73 32.23 -23.64
C LYS A 318 -3.42 32.19 -24.42
N ASP A 319 -2.80 33.35 -24.67
CA ASP A 319 -1.56 33.41 -25.43
C ASP A 319 -0.43 32.70 -24.68
N CYS A 320 -0.35 32.87 -23.35
CA CYS A 320 0.58 32.10 -22.52
C CYS A 320 0.36 30.59 -22.68
N ILE A 321 -0.87 30.10 -22.51
CA ILE A 321 -1.17 28.67 -22.60
C ILE A 321 -0.78 28.10 -23.98
N PHE A 322 -1.14 28.79 -25.06
CA PHE A 322 -0.89 28.29 -26.42
C PHE A 322 0.60 28.33 -26.77
N ASN A 323 1.30 29.44 -26.53
CA ASN A 323 2.72 29.56 -26.88
C ASN A 323 3.60 28.62 -26.04
N VAL A 324 3.31 28.49 -24.74
CA VAL A 324 4.02 27.53 -23.88
C VAL A 324 3.73 26.11 -24.33
N ALA A 325 2.47 25.77 -24.64
CA ALA A 325 2.13 24.43 -25.10
C ALA A 325 2.80 24.08 -26.43
N ASP A 326 2.88 25.01 -27.38
CA ASP A 326 3.55 24.80 -28.66
C ASP A 326 5.07 24.61 -28.45
N THR A 327 5.70 25.41 -27.58
CA THR A 327 7.12 25.27 -27.21
C THR A 327 7.41 23.91 -26.56
N ILE A 328 6.55 23.49 -25.63
CA ILE A 328 6.67 22.17 -24.98
C ILE A 328 6.41 21.06 -26.01
N ALA A 329 5.46 21.22 -26.93
CA ALA A 329 5.18 20.22 -27.96
C ALA A 329 6.39 19.97 -28.86
N GLU A 330 7.13 21.00 -29.29
CA GLU A 330 8.34 20.85 -30.11
C GLU A 330 9.42 19.99 -29.42
N VAL A 331 9.60 20.17 -28.11
CA VAL A 331 10.54 19.37 -27.30
C VAL A 331 10.09 17.91 -27.18
N TYR A 332 8.79 17.66 -26.99
CA TYR A 332 8.27 16.31 -26.75
C TYR A 332 7.86 15.54 -28.02
N GLU A 333 7.68 16.23 -29.16
CA GLU A 333 7.49 15.61 -30.48
C GLU A 333 8.75 14.92 -30.98
N THR A 334 9.92 15.50 -30.69
CA THR A 334 11.23 14.99 -31.16
C THR A 334 11.70 13.75 -30.39
N GLU A 335 11.30 13.62 -29.12
CA GLU A 335 11.79 12.53 -28.26
C GLU A 335 10.79 11.38 -28.08
N HIS A 336 9.46 11.59 -28.08
CA HIS A 336 8.54 10.53 -27.64
C HIS A 336 7.13 10.45 -28.27
N LYS A 337 6.59 11.47 -28.97
CA LYS A 337 5.19 11.47 -29.54
C LYS A 337 4.10 10.94 -28.58
N LEU A 338 4.27 11.11 -27.27
CA LEU A 338 3.39 10.48 -26.27
C LEU A 338 2.09 11.27 -26.01
N TYR A 339 2.14 12.60 -26.16
CA TYR A 339 1.04 13.48 -25.76
C TYR A 339 0.56 14.34 -26.92
N SER A 340 -0.76 14.39 -27.13
CA SER A 340 -1.37 15.29 -28.12
C SER A 340 -1.21 16.76 -27.71
N ILE A 341 -1.21 17.68 -28.67
CA ILE A 341 -1.16 19.12 -28.37
C ILE A 341 -2.29 19.56 -27.41
N ASN A 342 -3.49 19.01 -27.54
CA ASN A 342 -4.59 19.31 -26.63
C ASN A 342 -4.32 18.83 -25.20
N TYR A 343 -3.54 17.76 -25.03
CA TYR A 343 -3.12 17.29 -23.70
C TYR A 343 -2.10 18.23 -23.09
N ILE A 344 -1.13 18.68 -23.88
CA ILE A 344 -0.15 19.67 -23.41
C ILE A 344 -0.85 20.98 -23.06
N ARG A 345 -1.78 21.48 -23.90
CA ARG A 345 -2.59 22.67 -23.60
C ARG A 345 -3.42 22.51 -22.32
N ALA A 346 -4.05 21.36 -22.12
CA ALA A 346 -4.78 21.08 -20.88
C ALA A 346 -3.86 21.05 -19.66
N ALA A 347 -2.68 20.43 -19.77
CA ALA A 347 -1.66 20.42 -18.74
C ALA A 347 -1.15 21.82 -18.42
N THR A 348 -0.84 22.64 -19.43
CA THR A 348 -0.39 24.03 -19.27
C THR A 348 -1.45 24.88 -18.59
N LEU A 349 -2.72 24.78 -19.01
CA LEU A 349 -3.81 25.51 -18.36
C LEU A 349 -3.99 25.09 -16.90
N HIS A 350 -3.89 23.79 -16.61
CA HIS A 350 -4.02 23.29 -15.25
C HIS A 350 -2.86 23.77 -14.38
N GLU A 351 -1.62 23.68 -14.86
CA GLU A 351 -0.45 24.11 -14.10
C GLU A 351 -0.42 25.64 -13.93
N TYR A 352 -0.85 26.42 -14.92
CA TYR A 352 -1.03 27.87 -14.80
C TYR A 352 -1.97 28.25 -13.64
N GLN A 353 -3.09 27.56 -13.49
CA GLN A 353 -4.03 27.84 -12.39
C GLN A 353 -3.60 27.22 -11.04
N SER A 354 -2.65 26.29 -11.03
CA SER A 354 -2.15 25.64 -9.82
C SER A 354 -0.96 26.36 -9.19
N SER A 355 -0.34 27.29 -9.94
CA SER A 355 0.77 28.17 -9.54
C SER A 355 0.22 29.41 -8.86
#